data_AF-A0A060C8T6-F1
#
_entry.id   AF-A0A060C8T6-F1
#
_cell.length_a   1.000
_cell.length_b   1.000
_cell.length_c   1.000
_cell.angle_alpha   90.00
_cell.angle_beta   90.00
_cell.angle_gamma   90.00
#
_symmetry.space_group_name_H-M   'P 1'
#
loop_
_entity.id
_entity.type
_entity.pdbx_description
1 polymer ?
#
loop_
_entity_poly.entity_id
_entity_poly.type
_entity_poly.pdbx_seq_one_letter_code
_entity_poly.pdbx_strand_id
1 'polypeptide(L)'
;KHAAFAAADAALAASGTVSLELALARVPSVLCYKADALGRLLYPLITVWSAALPNLIADRPVVPEFFDTFVRPQMIARHVEELARDSHARAAQLEGFDLVRTRMETRRLPAKSPPRRC
;
A
#
# COMPACT_ATOMS: atom_id res chain seq x y z
N LYS A 1 7.55 14.19 -8.35
CA LYS A 1 6.97 12.94 -7.80
C LYS A 1 5.66 13.19 -7.05
N HIS A 2 5.61 14.11 -6.07
CA HIS A 2 4.41 14.33 -5.25
C HIS A 2 3.21 14.90 -6.04
N ALA A 3 3.46 15.68 -7.10
CA ALA A 3 2.41 16.28 -7.92
C ALA A 3 1.60 15.27 -8.77
N ALA A 4 2.18 14.13 -9.15
CA ALA A 4 1.47 13.12 -9.95
C ALA A 4 0.50 12.27 -9.09
N PHE A 5 0.73 12.20 -7.78
CA PHE A 5 -0.11 11.47 -6.83
C PHE A 5 -1.28 12.33 -6.34
N ALA A 6 -1.09 13.64 -6.19
CA ALA A 6 -2.14 14.56 -5.73
C ALA A 6 -3.29 14.78 -6.74
N ALA A 7 -3.08 14.43 -8.01
CA ALA A 7 -4.07 14.56 -9.09
C ALA A 7 -4.66 13.23 -9.56
N ALA A 8 -4.29 12.10 -8.94
CA ALA A 8 -4.78 10.78 -9.33
C ALA A 8 -5.98 10.38 -8.45
N ASP A 9 -7.11 10.06 -9.08
CA ASP A 9 -8.31 9.59 -8.39
C ASP A 9 -8.12 8.19 -7.79
N ALA A 10 -7.24 7.38 -8.39
CA ALA A 10 -6.78 6.09 -7.88
C ALA A 10 -5.41 5.72 -8.46
N ALA A 11 -4.61 4.96 -7.72
CA ALA A 11 -3.30 4.47 -8.13
C ALA A 11 -3.25 2.94 -8.22
N LEU A 12 -2.64 2.40 -9.27
CA LEU A 12 -2.31 0.98 -9.39
C LEU A 12 -0.82 0.79 -9.10
N ALA A 13 -0.47 0.05 -8.06
CA ALA A 13 0.91 -0.15 -7.64
C ALA A 13 1.31 -1.63 -7.65
N ALA A 14 2.57 -1.92 -8.02
CA ALA A 14 3.15 -3.26 -8.05
C ALA A 14 4.23 -3.50 -6.98
N SER A 15 4.46 -2.53 -6.10
CA SER A 15 5.54 -2.59 -5.08
C SER A 15 5.03 -2.21 -3.69
N GLY A 16 5.33 -3.06 -2.71
CA GLY A 16 4.92 -2.90 -1.31
C GLY A 16 5.55 -1.69 -0.62
N THR A 17 6.71 -1.18 -1.07
CA THR A 17 7.32 0.03 -0.47
C THR A 17 6.59 1.31 -0.87
N VAL A 18 6.12 1.39 -2.11
CA VAL A 18 5.33 2.52 -2.60
C VAL A 18 3.93 2.55 -1.96
N SER A 19 3.42 1.40 -1.51
CA SER A 19 2.11 1.32 -0.84
C SER A 19 2.00 2.22 0.40
N LEU A 20 3.09 2.36 1.17
CA LEU A 20 3.09 3.20 2.36
C LEU A 20 3.11 4.68 2.02
N GLU A 21 3.88 5.07 1.01
CA GLU A 21 3.92 6.45 0.52
C GLU A 21 2.54 6.88 -0.01
N LEU A 22 1.86 6.00 -0.75
CA LEU A 22 0.51 6.25 -1.26
C LEU A 22 -0.52 6.39 -0.12
N ALA A 23 -0.45 5.53 0.89
CA ALA A 23 -1.31 5.62 2.06
C ALA A 23 -1.10 6.94 2.83
N LEU A 24 0.16 7.34 3.04
CA LEU A 24 0.48 8.62 3.68
C LEU A 24 0.15 9.84 2.82
N ALA A 25 0.12 9.69 1.50
CA ALA A 25 -0.34 10.71 0.56
C ALA A 25 -1.88 10.76 0.42
N ARG A 26 -2.61 9.85 1.10
CA ARG A 26 -4.08 9.69 0.97
C ARG A 26 -4.55 9.43 -0.46
N VAL A 27 -3.78 8.68 -1.24
CA VAL A 27 -4.16 8.31 -2.61
C VAL A 27 -4.77 6.92 -2.61
N PRO A 28 -6.07 6.77 -2.94
CA PRO A 28 -6.71 5.47 -3.07
C PRO A 28 -5.90 4.57 -4.01
N SER A 29 -5.70 3.31 -3.64
CA SER A 29 -4.84 2.43 -4.42
C SER A 29 -5.25 0.96 -4.41
N VAL A 30 -4.84 0.27 -5.47
CA VAL A 30 -4.93 -1.18 -5.62
C VAL A 30 -3.52 -1.73 -5.81
N LEU A 31 -3.20 -2.80 -5.10
CA LEU A 31 -1.91 -3.49 -5.22
C LEU A 31 -2.07 -4.74 -6.07
N CYS A 32 -1.19 -4.92 -7.04
CA CYS A 32 -1.20 -6.08 -7.93
C CYS A 32 0.21 -6.65 -8.05
N TYR A 33 0.38 -7.87 -7.58
CA TYR A 33 1.63 -8.62 -7.65
C TYR A 33 1.49 -9.74 -8.68
N LYS A 34 1.93 -9.47 -9.90
CA LYS A 34 2.13 -10.52 -10.89
C LYS A 34 3.59 -10.98 -10.79
N ALA A 35 3.79 -12.26 -10.46
CA ALA A 35 5.13 -12.82 -10.27
C ALA A 35 5.84 -13.01 -11.61
N ASP A 36 6.45 -11.94 -12.13
CA ASP A 36 7.50 -12.06 -13.14
C ASP A 36 8.79 -12.57 -12.48
N ALA A 37 9.85 -12.89 -13.25
CA ALA A 37 11.07 -13.49 -12.70
C ALA A 37 11.67 -12.69 -11.51
N LEU A 38 11.51 -11.35 -11.55
CA LEU A 38 11.92 -10.43 -10.49
C LEU A 38 10.98 -10.44 -9.26
N GLY A 39 9.67 -10.66 -9.45
CA GLY A 39 8.70 -10.76 -8.36
C GLY A 39 8.87 -12.03 -7.54
N ARG A 40 9.27 -13.14 -8.18
CA ARG A 40 9.59 -14.41 -7.50
C ARG A 40 10.77 -14.28 -6.52
N LEU A 41 11.67 -13.32 -6.73
CA LEU A 41 12.78 -13.06 -5.82
C LEU A 41 12.33 -12.42 -4.50
N LEU A 42 11.18 -11.73 -4.51
CA LEU A 42 10.62 -11.06 -3.33
C LEU A 42 9.64 -11.94 -2.55
N TYR A 43 9.11 -13.01 -3.14
CA TYR A 43 8.22 -13.97 -2.49
C TYR A 43 8.78 -14.53 -1.15
N PRO A 44 10.06 -14.92 -1.05
CA PRO A 44 10.65 -15.42 0.21
C PRO A 44 10.74 -14.36 1.32
N LEU A 45 10.67 -13.08 0.99
CA LEU A 45 10.69 -11.97 1.96
C LEU A 45 9.29 -11.72 2.55
N ILE A 46 8.23 -12.25 1.94
CA ILE A 46 6.85 -12.12 2.41
C ILE A 46 6.54 -13.31 3.35
N THR A 47 6.95 -13.18 4.61
CA THR A 47 6.64 -14.17 5.69
C THR A 47 5.32 -13.85 6.42
N VAL A 48 4.66 -12.78 6.01
CA VAL A 48 3.50 -12.16 6.65
C VAL A 48 2.26 -12.31 5.75
N TRP A 49 1.06 -12.17 6.34
CA TRP A 49 -0.21 -12.45 5.66
C TRP A 49 -0.59 -11.44 4.57
N SER A 50 0.10 -10.30 4.48
CA SER A 50 -0.15 -9.24 3.50
C SER A 50 1.18 -8.65 3.02
N ALA A 51 1.24 -8.26 1.75
CA ALA A 51 2.42 -7.60 1.18
C ALA A 51 2.36 -6.06 1.36
N ALA A 52 1.16 -5.52 1.58
CA ALA A 52 0.89 -4.12 1.84
C ALA A 52 1.28 -3.77 3.27
N LEU A 53 2.26 -2.87 3.41
CA LEU A 53 2.59 -2.28 4.70
C LEU A 53 1.37 -1.62 5.38
N PRO A 54 0.49 -0.88 4.67
CA PRO A 54 -0.73 -0.33 5.27
C PRO A 54 -1.63 -1.38 5.91
N ASN A 55 -1.78 -2.57 5.30
CA ASN A 55 -2.62 -3.64 5.84
C ASN A 55 -2.03 -4.23 7.11
N LEU A 56 -0.71 -4.42 7.14
CA LEU A 56 0.01 -4.91 8.33
C LEU A 56 -0.04 -3.91 9.48
N ILE A 57 0.12 -2.61 9.19
CA ILE A 57 0.05 -1.54 10.21
C ILE A 57 -1.39 -1.40 10.73
N ALA A 58 -2.39 -1.50 9.86
CA ALA A 58 -3.80 -1.43 10.21
C ALA A 58 -4.33 -2.73 10.87
N ASP A 59 -3.60 -3.84 10.74
CA ASP A 59 -4.00 -5.19 11.14
C ASP A 59 -5.37 -5.60 10.55
N ARG A 60 -5.64 -5.14 9.33
CA ARG A 60 -6.86 -5.42 8.55
C ARG A 60 -6.63 -5.10 7.07
N PRO A 61 -7.39 -5.70 6.14
CA PRO A 61 -7.27 -5.39 4.71
C PRO A 61 -7.82 -3.98 4.41
N VAL A 62 -6.93 -2.99 4.33
CA VAL A 62 -7.23 -1.59 3.95
C VAL A 62 -7.05 -1.39 2.45
N VAL A 63 -5.99 -1.98 1.89
CA VAL A 63 -5.66 -1.94 0.47
C VAL A 63 -5.97 -3.29 -0.15
N PRO A 64 -6.79 -3.34 -1.20
CA PRO A 64 -7.03 -4.58 -1.94
C PRO A 64 -5.74 -5.01 -2.65
N GLU A 65 -5.32 -6.25 -2.38
CA GLU A 65 -4.13 -6.85 -2.96
C GLU A 65 -4.48 -8.07 -3.80
N PHE A 66 -3.94 -8.14 -5.02
CA PHE A 66 -4.13 -9.27 -5.93
C PHE A 66 -2.81 -9.94 -6.25
N PHE A 67 -2.77 -11.28 -6.17
CA PHE A 67 -1.56 -12.08 -6.39
C PHE A 67 -1.72 -13.05 -7.57
N ASP A 68 -0.69 -13.16 -8.39
CA ASP A 68 -0.51 -14.15 -9.45
C ASP A 68 -1.78 -14.38 -10.31
N THR A 69 -2.37 -15.58 -10.27
CA THR A 69 -3.56 -15.97 -11.07
C THR A 69 -4.82 -15.15 -10.78
N PHE A 70 -4.84 -14.43 -9.64
CA PHE A 70 -5.93 -13.52 -9.28
C PHE A 70 -5.77 -12.11 -9.87
N VAL A 71 -4.63 -11.81 -10.51
CA VAL A 71 -4.41 -10.58 -11.26
C VAL A 71 -5.18 -10.66 -12.59
N ARG A 72 -6.49 -10.43 -12.52
CA ARG A 72 -7.38 -10.36 -13.68
C ARG A 72 -7.61 -8.90 -14.07
N PRO A 73 -7.23 -8.46 -15.27
CA PRO A 73 -7.33 -7.05 -15.68
C PRO A 73 -8.72 -6.43 -15.47
N GLN A 74 -9.77 -7.19 -15.75
CA GLN A 74 -11.17 -6.75 -15.61
C GLN A 74 -11.56 -6.52 -14.15
N MET A 75 -11.07 -7.38 -13.24
CA MET A 75 -11.32 -7.24 -11.80
C MET A 75 -10.60 -6.02 -11.22
N ILE A 76 -9.36 -5.82 -11.64
CA ILE A 76 -8.52 -4.70 -11.21
C ILE A 76 -9.11 -3.39 -11.71
N ALA A 77 -9.48 -3.32 -13.00
CA ALA A 77 -10.11 -2.15 -13.58
C ALA A 77 -11.38 -1.75 -12.80
N ARG A 78 -12.22 -2.73 -12.44
CA ARG A 78 -13.42 -2.47 -11.64
C ARG A 78 -13.10 -1.91 -10.25
N HIS A 79 -12.07 -2.41 -9.57
CA HIS A 79 -11.64 -1.88 -8.27
C HIS A 79 -11.06 -0.47 -8.39
N VAL A 80 -10.26 -0.22 -9.43
CA VAL A 80 -9.71 1.11 -9.69
C VAL A 80 -10.84 2.11 -9.99
N GLU A 81 -11.81 1.73 -10.82
CA GLU A 81 -12.99 2.57 -11.11
C GLU A 81 -13.83 2.85 -9.86
N GLU A 82 -14.01 1.85 -9.00
CA GLU A 82 -14.74 2.00 -7.75
C GLU A 82 -14.03 2.96 -6.79
N LEU A 83 -12.70 2.88 -6.69
CA LEU A 83 -11.88 3.78 -5.86
C LEU A 83 -11.76 5.18 -6.44
N ALA A 84 -11.86 5.34 -7.77
CA ALA A 84 -11.82 6.64 -8.44
C ALA A 84 -13.11 7.45 -8.27
N ARG A 85 -14.21 6.82 -7.85
CA ARG A 85 -15.50 7.48 -7.59
C ARG A 85 -15.70 7.72 -6.09
N ASP A 86 -16.65 8.57 -5.73
CA ASP A 86 -17.04 8.78 -4.33
C ASP A 86 -17.87 7.59 -3.81
N SER A 87 -17.17 6.46 -3.60
CA SER A 87 -17.74 5.19 -3.19
C SER A 87 -17.47 4.89 -1.72
N HIS A 88 -18.26 3.98 -1.14
CA HIS A 88 -18.00 3.46 0.21
C HIS A 88 -16.63 2.78 0.31
N ALA A 89 -16.17 2.12 -0.75
CA ALA A 89 -14.85 1.49 -0.79
C ALA A 89 -13.72 2.53 -0.68
N ARG A 90 -13.85 3.66 -1.41
CA ARG A 90 -12.93 4.79 -1.31
C ARG A 90 -12.91 5.37 0.10
N ALA A 91 -14.09 5.63 0.68
CA ALA A 91 -14.19 6.18 2.03
C ALA A 91 -13.55 5.26 3.08
N ALA A 92 -13.82 3.96 3.02
CA ALA A 92 -13.25 2.97 3.94
C ALA A 92 -11.72 2.86 3.81
N GLN A 93 -11.19 2.96 2.59
CA GLN A 93 -9.75 2.94 2.37
C GLN A 93 -9.08 4.22 2.91
N LEU A 94 -9.70 5.38 2.72
CA LEU A 94 -9.21 6.64 3.27
C LEU A 94 -9.22 6.65 4.80
N GLU A 95 -10.27 6.12 5.43
CA GLU A 95 -10.32 5.92 6.88
C GLU A 95 -9.21 4.98 7.36
N GLY A 96 -8.96 3.89 6.64
CA GLY A 96 -7.86 2.98 6.93
C GLY A 96 -6.48 3.66 6.81
N PHE A 97 -6.30 4.58 5.86
CA PHE A 97 -5.06 5.36 5.75
C PHE A 97 -4.87 6.34 6.91
N ASP A 98 -5.95 6.91 7.43
CA ASP A 98 -5.88 7.75 8.63
C ASP A 98 -5.46 6.93 9.85
N LEU A 99 -6.02 5.72 10.01
CA LEU A 99 -5.57 4.78 11.05
C LEU A 99 -4.09 4.44 10.92
N VAL A 100 -3.61 4.16 9.69
CA VAL A 100 -2.20 3.88 9.42
C VAL A 100 -1.33 5.08 9.84
N ARG A 101 -1.72 6.30 9.46
CA ARG A 101 -1.00 7.52 9.87
C ARG A 101 -0.92 7.63 11.38
N THR A 102 -2.04 7.50 12.09
CA THR A 102 -2.07 7.58 13.56
C THR A 102 -1.19 6.52 14.20
N ARG A 103 -1.14 5.30 13.67
CA ARG A 103 -0.26 4.24 14.18
C ARG A 103 1.21 4.47 13.88
N MET A 104 1.53 5.19 12.82
CA MET A 104 2.89 5.56 12.45
C MET A 104 3.40 6.81 13.19
N GLU A 105 2.53 7.58 13.85
CA GLU A 105 2.93 8.74 14.65
C GLU A 105 3.85 8.32 15.79
N THR A 106 5.15 8.49 15.57
CA THR A 106 6.18 8.19 16.56
C THR A 106 6.43 9.44 17.39
N ARG A 107 5.91 9.47 18.64
CA ARG A 107 6.16 10.55 19.62
C ARG A 107 7.64 10.70 20.03
N ARG A 108 8.52 9.77 19.63
CA ARG A 108 9.98 9.87 19.78
C ARG A 108 10.66 9.51 18.47
N LEU A 109 11.49 10.42 17.98
CA LEU A 109 12.53 10.07 17.00
C LEU A 109 13.39 8.95 17.60
N PRO A 110 13.67 7.85 16.88
CA PRO A 110 14.66 6.89 17.35
C PRO A 110 15.97 7.64 17.58
N ALA A 111 16.47 7.59 18.81
CA ALA A 111 17.74 8.21 19.15
C ALA A 111 18.80 7.71 18.16
N LYS A 112 19.52 8.65 17.52
CA LYS A 112 20.57 8.34 16.57
C LYS A 112 21.53 7.35 17.24
N SER A 113 21.59 6.11 16.75
CA SER A 113 22.50 5.10 17.32
C SER A 113 23.90 5.69 17.37
N PRO A 114 24.61 5.63 18.52
CA PRO A 114 25.96 6.15 18.62
C PRO A 114 26.84 5.45 17.57
N PRO A 115 27.82 6.17 16.97
CA PRO A 115 28.68 5.58 15.97
C PRO A 115 29.33 4.32 16.54
N ARG A 116 29.18 3.19 15.84
CA ARG A 116 29.87 1.95 16.18
C ARG A 116 31.36 2.27 16.12
N ARG A 117 32.04 2.26 17.27
CA ARG A 117 33.51 2.27 17.29
C ARG A 117 33.96 0.96 16.65
N CYS A 118 34.67 1.07 15.54
CA CYS A 118 35.55 0.01 15.03
C CYS A 118 36.68 -0.22 16.02
#